data_AF-A0A8J3IBP6-F1
#
_entry.id   AF-A0A8J3IBP6-F1
#
_cell.length_a   1.000
_cell.length_b   1.000
_cell.length_c   1.000
_cell.angle_alpha   90.00
_cell.angle_beta   90.00
_cell.angle_gamma   90.00
#
_symmetry.space_group_name_H-M   'P 1'
#
loop_
_entity.id
_entity.type
_entity.pdbx_description
1 polymer ?
#
loop_
_entity_poly.entity_id
_entity_poly.type
_entity_poly.pdbx_seq_one_letter_code
_entity_poly.pdbx_strand_id
1 'polypeptide(L)'
;MVGHTPESVTTDGHRSYPRAISETMGTPVQHRSNKYLNNRLEQDHRGIKQRNYPMRGFGTFEAAARFCCAFDELRNYLRSRRAMGEPISLPEQRRVFLQKLVALKALIQTAS
;
A
#
# COMPACT_ATOMS: atom_id res chain seq x y z
N MET A 1 1.31 -8.03 6.96
CA MET A 1 2.79 -7.98 7.02
C MET A 1 3.31 -9.21 6.30
N VAL A 2 4.19 -9.06 5.32
CA VAL A 2 4.85 -10.21 4.69
C VAL A 2 5.97 -10.61 5.65
N GLY A 3 5.84 -11.74 6.33
CA GLY A 3 6.70 -12.15 7.45
C GLY A 3 8.09 -12.66 7.05
N HIS A 4 8.58 -12.33 5.86
CA HIS A 4 9.90 -12.75 5.37
C HIS A 4 10.69 -11.55 4.84
N THR A 5 12.00 -11.60 5.02
CA THR A 5 12.93 -10.61 4.48
C THR A 5 12.93 -10.69 2.95
N PRO A 6 12.74 -9.58 2.22
CA PRO A 6 12.73 -9.59 0.76
C PRO A 6 14.14 -9.80 0.20
N GLU A 7 14.24 -10.44 -0.97
CA GLU A 7 15.52 -10.61 -1.68
C GLU A 7 16.07 -9.28 -2.23
N SER A 8 15.19 -8.33 -2.55
CA SER A 8 15.58 -7.01 -3.07
C SER A 8 14.61 -5.90 -2.68
N VAL A 9 15.16 -4.68 -2.54
CA VAL A 9 14.41 -3.46 -2.23
C VAL A 9 14.74 -2.41 -3.28
N THR A 10 13.70 -1.76 -3.82
CA THR A 10 13.87 -0.69 -4.81
C THR A 10 13.51 0.67 -4.20
N THR A 11 14.39 1.66 -4.29
CA THR A 11 14.13 3.04 -3.82
C THR A 11 14.62 4.10 -4.81
N ASP A 12 14.31 5.37 -4.56
CA ASP A 12 14.72 6.53 -5.37
C ASP A 12 16.24 6.81 -5.42
N GLY A 13 17.04 6.04 -4.68
CA GLY A 13 18.50 6.15 -4.65
C GLY A 13 19.04 7.19 -3.66
N HIS A 14 18.23 7.73 -2.75
CA HIS A 14 18.73 8.61 -1.69
C HIS A 14 19.84 7.95 -0.85
N ARG A 15 20.87 8.73 -0.48
CA ARG A 15 22.10 8.26 0.19
C ARG A 15 21.87 7.59 1.55
N SER A 16 20.73 7.83 2.19
CA SER A 16 20.38 7.19 3.47
C SER A 16 19.94 5.73 3.33
N TYR A 17 19.44 5.31 2.16
CA TYR A 17 18.83 3.98 2.01
C TYR A 17 19.78 2.81 2.18
N PRO A 18 21.03 2.81 1.64
CA PRO A 18 21.93 1.67 1.84
C PRO A 18 22.14 1.34 3.32
N ARG A 19 22.35 2.38 4.15
CA ARG A 19 22.48 2.24 5.60
C ARG A 19 21.18 1.75 6.24
N ALA A 20 20.06 2.42 5.94
CA ALA A 20 18.76 2.07 6.51
C ALA A 20 18.33 0.63 6.17
N ILE A 21 18.57 0.18 4.94
CA ILE A 21 18.28 -1.20 4.50
C ILE A 21 19.16 -2.18 5.27
N SER A 22 20.46 -1.91 5.38
CA SER A 22 21.38 -2.77 6.13
C SER A 22 20.99 -2.88 7.60
N GLU A 23 20.61 -1.77 8.25
CA GLU A 23 20.24 -1.74 9.67
C GLU A 23 18.86 -2.37 9.92
N THR A 24 17.92 -2.25 8.98
CA THR A 24 16.52 -2.70 9.18
C THR A 24 16.27 -4.12 8.67
N MET A 25 16.90 -4.51 7.56
CA MET A 25 16.60 -5.75 6.84
C MET A 25 17.81 -6.69 6.69
N GLY A 26 19.00 -6.23 7.11
CA GLY A 26 20.25 -6.98 7.01
C GLY A 26 20.96 -6.85 5.66
N THR A 27 22.16 -7.42 5.58
CA THR A 27 23.04 -7.41 4.40
C THR A 27 22.66 -8.29 3.21
N PRO A 28 21.79 -9.34 3.28
CA PRO A 28 21.49 -10.15 2.10
C PRO A 28 20.53 -9.46 1.12
N VAL A 29 19.97 -8.30 1.48
CA VAL A 29 18.99 -7.59 0.66
C VAL A 29 19.65 -6.76 -0.43
N GLN A 30 19.38 -7.08 -1.70
CA GLN A 30 19.90 -6.31 -2.82
C GLN A 30 19.17 -4.96 -2.94
N HIS A 31 19.89 -3.86 -2.78
CA HIS A 31 19.35 -2.52 -3.06
C HIS A 31 19.39 -2.20 -4.55
N ARG A 32 18.26 -1.76 -5.11
CA ARG A 32 18.11 -1.35 -6.50
C ARG A 32 17.63 0.10 -6.57
N SER A 33 18.25 0.90 -7.42
CA SER A 33 17.83 2.28 -7.69
C SER A 33 17.49 2.41 -9.18
N ASN A 34 16.33 1.91 -9.59
CA ASN A 34 15.87 1.97 -10.97
C ASN A 34 14.61 2.83 -11.06
N LYS A 35 14.69 3.92 -11.86
CA LYS A 35 13.59 4.86 -12.07
C LYS A 35 12.28 4.17 -12.49
N TYR A 36 12.34 3.17 -13.37
CA TYR A 36 11.15 2.45 -13.82
C TYR A 36 10.54 1.57 -12.75
N LEU A 37 11.36 0.94 -11.92
CA LEU A 37 10.88 0.15 -10.79
C LEU A 37 10.28 1.04 -9.69
N ASN A 38 10.83 2.24 -9.50
CA ASN A 38 10.28 3.25 -8.59
C ASN A 38 8.91 3.76 -8.99
N ASN A 39 8.53 3.71 -10.27
CA ASN A 39 7.19 4.10 -10.72
C ASN A 39 6.08 3.30 -10.01
N ARG A 40 6.33 2.05 -9.61
CA ARG A 40 5.36 1.24 -8.87
C ARG A 40 5.08 1.83 -7.48
N LEU A 41 6.15 2.25 -6.78
CA LEU A 41 6.06 2.90 -5.48
C LEU A 41 5.36 4.26 -5.62
N GLU A 42 5.76 5.07 -6.60
CA GLU A 42 5.13 6.37 -6.85
C GLU A 42 3.66 6.28 -7.25
N GLN A 43 3.28 5.22 -7.98
CA GLN A 43 1.88 4.95 -8.31
C GLN A 43 1.09 4.55 -7.07
N ASP A 44 1.67 3.77 -6.17
CA ASP A 44 1.00 3.38 -4.92
C ASP A 44 0.74 4.58 -4.01
N HIS A 45 1.71 5.52 -3.92
CA HIS A 45 1.58 6.77 -3.17
C HIS A 45 0.41 7.65 -3.64
N ARG A 46 -0.08 7.50 -4.87
CA ARG A 46 -1.15 8.36 -5.42
C ARG A 46 -2.43 8.29 -4.60
N GLY A 47 -2.77 7.11 -4.04
CA GLY A 47 -3.98 6.94 -3.25
C GLY A 47 -4.01 7.84 -2.02
N ILE A 48 -2.92 7.83 -1.25
CA ILE A 48 -2.77 8.68 -0.05
C ILE A 48 -2.65 10.14 -0.44
N LYS A 49 -1.82 10.47 -1.45
CA LYS A 49 -1.63 11.85 -1.94
C LYS A 49 -2.96 12.50 -2.36
N GLN A 50 -3.83 11.76 -3.06
CA GLN A 50 -5.16 12.23 -3.47
C GLN A 50 -6.07 12.62 -2.30
N ARG A 51 -5.92 11.97 -1.13
CA ARG A 51 -6.66 12.32 0.08
C ARG A 51 -5.98 13.44 0.85
N ASN A 52 -4.65 13.41 0.93
CA ASN A 52 -3.87 14.39 1.67
C ASN A 52 -3.92 15.80 1.05
N TYR A 53 -3.88 15.92 -0.28
CA TYR A 53 -3.83 17.24 -0.94
C TYR A 53 -5.05 18.13 -0.63
N PRO A 54 -6.30 17.64 -0.72
CA PRO A 54 -7.47 18.45 -0.34
C PRO A 54 -7.51 18.82 1.16
N MET A 55 -6.97 17.98 2.02
CA MET A 55 -6.94 18.20 3.48
C MET A 55 -5.85 19.19 3.92
N ARG A 56 -4.93 19.57 3.02
CA ARG A 56 -3.76 20.43 3.30
C ARG A 56 -2.82 19.86 4.37
N GLY A 57 -2.70 18.54 4.45
CA GLY A 57 -1.92 17.84 5.46
C GLY A 57 -2.76 17.33 6.63
N PHE A 58 -2.10 16.61 7.55
CA PHE A 58 -2.75 15.97 8.71
C PHE A 58 -2.64 16.76 10.02
N GLY A 59 -1.83 17.82 10.05
CA GLY A 59 -1.57 18.61 11.26
C GLY A 59 -0.61 17.94 12.25
N THR A 60 -0.86 16.67 12.62
CA THR A 60 0.00 15.89 13.53
C THR A 60 0.40 14.54 12.94
N PHE A 61 1.52 13.99 13.42
CA PHE A 61 1.97 12.66 13.02
C PHE A 61 1.01 11.56 13.46
N GLU A 62 0.36 11.70 14.61
CA GLU A 62 -0.62 10.74 15.12
C GLU A 62 -1.86 10.68 14.24
N ALA A 63 -2.36 11.85 13.80
CA ALA A 63 -3.47 11.92 12.85
C ALA A 63 -3.08 11.28 11.50
N ALA A 64 -1.87 11.55 11.01
CA ALA A 64 -1.34 10.91 9.80
C ALA A 64 -1.26 9.39 9.95
N ALA A 65 -0.70 8.90 11.06
CA ALA A 65 -0.55 7.47 11.32
C ALA A 65 -1.91 6.75 11.37
N ARG A 66 -2.88 7.33 12.11
CA ARG A 66 -4.25 6.79 12.20
C ARG A 66 -4.92 6.74 10.84
N PHE A 67 -4.84 7.83 10.08
CA PHE A 67 -5.45 7.90 8.75
C PHE A 67 -4.79 6.92 7.77
N CYS A 68 -3.46 6.95 7.63
CA CYS A 68 -2.75 6.10 6.68
C CYS A 68 -2.98 4.61 6.98
N CYS A 69 -2.95 4.22 8.26
CA CYS A 69 -3.23 2.84 8.67
C CYS A 69 -4.64 2.39 8.23
N ALA A 70 -5.68 3.11 8.67
CA ALA A 70 -7.06 2.75 8.34
C ALA A 70 -7.34 2.82 6.83
N PHE A 71 -6.78 3.82 6.15
CA PHE A 71 -6.94 4.00 4.71
C PHE A 71 -6.29 2.85 3.92
N ASP A 72 -5.06 2.47 4.26
CA ASP A 72 -4.35 1.40 3.58
C ASP A 72 -4.98 0.04 3.84
N GLU A 73 -5.43 -0.23 5.07
CA GLU A 73 -6.18 -1.46 5.39
C GLU A 73 -7.45 -1.57 4.56
N LEU A 74 -8.28 -0.52 4.55
CA LEU A 74 -9.52 -0.49 3.78
C LEU A 74 -9.26 -0.62 2.28
N ARG A 75 -8.29 0.14 1.76
CA ARG A 75 -7.89 0.09 0.35
C ARG A 75 -7.41 -1.31 -0.04
N ASN A 76 -6.58 -1.94 0.79
CA ASN A 76 -6.07 -3.29 0.54
C ASN A 76 -7.15 -4.36 0.63
N TYR A 77 -8.09 -4.24 1.56
CA TYR A 77 -9.22 -5.15 1.70
C TYR A 77 -10.12 -5.08 0.46
N LEU A 78 -10.50 -3.88 0.04
CA LEU A 78 -11.38 -3.67 -1.12
C LEU A 78 -10.71 -3.95 -2.47
N ARG A 79 -9.37 -3.95 -2.53
CA ARG A 79 -8.62 -4.25 -3.76
C ARG A 79 -8.92 -5.68 -4.22
N SER A 80 -9.33 -5.82 -5.48
CA SER A 80 -9.36 -7.11 -6.18
C SER A 80 -7.91 -7.41 -6.62
N ARG A 81 -7.17 -8.16 -5.79
CA ARG A 81 -5.81 -8.61 -6.09
C ARG A 81 -5.85 -9.72 -7.14
N ARG A 82 -4.93 -9.68 -8.11
CA ARG A 82 -4.84 -10.62 -9.22
C ARG A 82 -3.40 -10.92 -9.55
N ALA A 83 -3.19 -12.08 -10.16
CA ALA A 83 -1.94 -12.33 -10.84
C ALA A 83 -1.82 -11.37 -12.05
N MET A 84 -0.60 -10.95 -12.34
CA MET A 84 -0.33 -10.16 -13.55
C MET A 84 -0.70 -11.01 -14.77
N GLY A 85 -1.58 -10.49 -15.64
CA GLY A 85 -2.04 -11.19 -16.85
C GLY A 85 -3.33 -11.99 -16.70
N GLU A 86 -3.93 -12.04 -15.51
CA GLU A 86 -5.22 -12.72 -15.29
C GLU A 86 -6.40 -11.84 -15.77
N PRO A 87 -7.14 -12.24 -16.82
CA PRO A 87 -8.27 -11.48 -17.32
C PRO A 87 -9.50 -11.73 -16.46
N ILE A 88 -10.14 -10.64 -16.03
CA ILE A 88 -11.40 -10.67 -15.31
C ILE A 88 -12.23 -9.49 -15.77
N SER A 89 -13.46 -9.82 -16.17
CA SER A 89 -14.39 -8.86 -16.71
C SER A 89 -14.71 -7.78 -15.67
N LEU A 90 -14.90 -6.53 -16.11
CA LEU A 90 -15.31 -5.42 -15.25
C LEU A 90 -16.52 -5.76 -14.35
N PRO A 91 -17.57 -6.48 -14.84
CA PRO A 91 -18.68 -6.93 -14.00
C PRO A 91 -18.23 -7.82 -12.83
N GLU A 92 -17.31 -8.73 -13.06
CA GLU A 92 -16.82 -9.66 -12.04
C GLU A 92 -15.98 -8.92 -10.99
N GLN A 93 -15.17 -7.93 -11.40
CA GLN A 93 -14.46 -7.06 -10.45
C GLN A 93 -15.44 -6.30 -9.55
N ARG A 94 -16.52 -5.77 -10.16
CA ARG A 94 -17.58 -5.06 -9.45
C ARG A 94 -18.32 -5.99 -8.48
N ARG A 95 -18.61 -7.23 -8.89
CA ARG A 95 -19.23 -8.24 -8.03
C ARG A 95 -18.38 -8.50 -6.79
N VAL A 96 -17.09 -8.79 -6.96
CA VAL A 96 -16.15 -9.02 -5.85
C VAL A 96 -16.07 -7.79 -4.93
N PHE A 97 -15.99 -6.59 -5.49
CA PHE A 97 -15.97 -5.35 -4.71
C PHE A 97 -17.22 -5.18 -3.85
N LEU A 98 -18.42 -5.37 -4.43
CA LEU A 98 -19.68 -5.24 -3.71
C LEU A 98 -19.82 -6.29 -2.62
N GLN A 99 -19.41 -7.54 -2.87
CA GLN A 99 -19.41 -8.59 -1.86
C GLN A 99 -18.55 -8.23 -0.66
N LYS A 100 -17.32 -7.75 -0.90
CA LYS A 100 -16.43 -7.26 0.15
C LYS A 100 -17.02 -6.08 0.92
N LEU A 101 -17.64 -5.14 0.21
CA LEU A 101 -18.28 -3.97 0.82
C LEU A 101 -19.43 -4.36 1.77
N VAL A 102 -20.28 -5.31 1.35
CA VAL A 102 -21.37 -5.83 2.18
C VAL A 102 -20.82 -6.54 3.42
N ALA A 103 -19.80 -7.38 3.26
CA ALA A 103 -19.16 -8.07 4.38
C ALA A 103 -18.55 -7.08 5.39
N LEU A 104 -17.83 -6.07 4.89
CA LEU A 104 -17.26 -5.01 5.73
C LEU A 104 -18.34 -4.25 6.49
N LYS A 105 -19.46 -3.91 5.84
CA LYS A 105 -20.57 -3.22 6.49
C LYS A 105 -21.15 -4.04 7.64
N ALA A 106 -21.33 -5.35 7.44
CA ALA A 106 -21.79 -6.25 8.50
C ALA A 106 -20.80 -6.31 9.67
N LEU A 107 -19.49 -6.41 9.40
CA LEU A 107 -18.45 -6.42 10.44
C LEU A 107 -18.47 -5.14 11.28
N ILE A 108 -18.59 -3.98 10.65
CA ILE A 108 -18.65 -2.68 11.34
C ILE A 108 -19.92 -2.58 12.21
N GLN A 109 -21.05 -3.12 11.73
CA GLN A 109 -22.30 -3.13 12.49
C GLN A 109 -22.25 -4.06 13.71
N THR A 110 -21.51 -5.17 13.63
CA THR A 110 -21.34 -6.10 14.76
C THR A 110 -20.31 -5.63 15.80
N ALA A 111 -19.42 -4.73 15.41
CA ALA A 111 -18.36 -4.18 16.27
C ALA A 111 -18.78 -2.87 16.97
N SER A 112 -19.94 -2.32 16.61
CA SER A 112 -20.57 -1.14 17.23
C SER A 112 -21.54 -1.55 18.32
#